data_AF-A0A8J6K1N5-F1
#
_entry.id   AF-A0A8J6K1N5-F1
#
_cell.length_a   1.000
_cell.length_b   1.000
_cell.length_c   1.000
_cell.angle_alpha   90.00
_cell.angle_beta   90.00
_cell.angle_gamma   90.00
#
_symmetry.space_group_name_H-M   'P 1'
#
loop_
_entity.id
_entity.type
_entity.pdbx_description
1 polymer ?
#
loop_
_entity_poly.entity_id
_entity_poly.type
_entity_poly.pdbx_seq_one_letter_code
_entity_poly.pdbx_strand_id
1 'polypeptide(L)'
;MLGGGGTVESPSGAGVPLAGGCVGAQCPSSSLTPRPRSALRRTPLGIRGRCNSGFKSPVQSPSVGESSAAHDGNLQREILDLKDKEVSLNNEIEQLEAEGYCVEELDKHISLLHEYNELKDTGQMLLGRLAVLRGVTTKDLYAEFGLDLDD
;
A
#
# COMPACT_ATOMS: atom_id res chain seq x y z
N MET A 1 0.85 38.97 40.25
CA MET A 1 -0.39 38.17 40.33
C MET A 1 -0.07 36.85 39.64
N LEU A 2 0.47 35.82 40.32
CA LEU A 2 -0.07 34.98 41.40
C LEU A 2 -1.36 34.23 41.02
N GLY A 3 -1.29 32.91 41.15
CA GLY A 3 -2.39 31.92 41.12
C GLY A 3 -2.31 31.02 39.89
N GLY A 4 -1.84 29.77 39.93
CA GLY A 4 -2.14 28.69 40.88
C GLY A 4 -3.07 27.72 40.13
N GLY A 5 -2.73 26.46 39.83
CA GLY A 5 -2.35 25.40 40.76
C GLY A 5 -3.51 24.41 40.83
N GLY A 6 -3.29 23.13 40.49
CA GLY A 6 -4.37 22.13 40.50
C GLY A 6 -3.97 20.76 39.99
N THR A 7 -2.99 20.14 40.66
CA THR A 7 -2.75 18.69 40.68
C THR A 7 -3.83 17.97 41.48
N VAL A 8 -4.24 16.76 41.07
CA VAL A 8 -4.63 15.56 41.87
C VAL A 8 -5.46 14.65 40.94
N GLU A 9 -5.48 13.33 40.99
CA GLU A 9 -4.83 12.29 41.76
C GLU A 9 -5.07 10.98 40.98
N SER A 10 -4.10 10.08 40.95
CA SER A 10 -4.36 8.67 40.69
C SER A 10 -5.05 8.04 41.91
N PRO A 11 -5.75 6.91 41.73
CA PRO A 11 -5.38 5.79 42.57
C PRO A 11 -5.23 4.47 41.82
N SER A 12 -4.22 3.75 42.29
CA SER A 12 -3.90 2.35 42.07
C SER A 12 -4.94 1.43 42.72
N GLY A 13 -5.16 0.23 42.16
CA GLY A 13 -5.81 -0.83 42.93
C GLY A 13 -6.36 -2.03 42.14
N ALA A 14 -5.48 -3.02 41.91
CA ALA A 14 -5.69 -4.46 42.07
C ALA A 14 -6.88 -5.20 41.42
N GLY A 15 -6.58 -6.35 40.79
CA GLY A 15 -7.53 -7.47 40.74
C GLY A 15 -7.41 -8.39 39.52
N VAL A 16 -6.92 -9.60 39.76
CA VAL A 16 -6.57 -10.67 38.80
C VAL A 16 -7.82 -11.51 38.36
N PRO A 17 -7.70 -12.67 37.68
CA PRO A 17 -8.05 -12.91 36.27
C PRO A 17 -9.30 -13.80 36.07
N LEU A 18 -9.86 -13.88 34.86
CA LEU A 18 -10.73 -14.99 34.49
C LEU A 18 -10.47 -15.51 33.08
N ALA A 19 -10.52 -16.83 33.01
CA ALA A 19 -10.01 -17.70 31.98
C ALA A 19 -10.95 -17.88 30.77
N GLY A 20 -10.34 -18.16 29.62
CA GLY A 20 -10.95 -18.67 28.40
C GLY A 20 -9.86 -18.61 27.32
N GLY A 21 -9.21 -19.69 26.89
CA GLY A 21 -9.72 -21.03 26.67
C GLY A 21 -10.03 -21.19 25.19
N CYS A 22 -9.01 -21.36 24.34
CA CYS A 22 -9.13 -22.00 23.05
C CYS A 22 -7.94 -22.94 22.86
N VAL A 23 -8.29 -24.18 22.54
CA VAL A 23 -7.53 -25.41 22.64
C VAL A 23 -6.97 -25.81 21.27
N GLY A 24 -5.70 -26.24 21.26
CA GLY A 24 -5.10 -27.21 20.33
C GLY A 24 -4.97 -26.76 18.87
N ALA A 25 -3.99 -27.17 18.08
CA ALA A 25 -2.85 -28.07 18.20
C ALA A 25 -2.02 -27.80 16.91
N GLN A 26 -0.70 -27.99 16.76
CA GLN A 26 0.16 -29.11 17.07
C GLN A 26 1.61 -28.69 16.75
N CYS A 27 2.57 -29.23 17.50
CA CYS A 27 4.02 -29.08 17.31
C CYS A 27 4.56 -29.97 16.16
N PRO A 28 5.85 -29.88 15.79
CA PRO A 28 6.86 -30.60 16.58
C PRO A 28 8.18 -29.85 16.85
N SER A 29 8.71 -30.13 18.04
CA SER A 29 10.01 -29.73 18.57
C SER A 29 11.19 -30.34 17.83
N SER A 30 12.34 -29.65 17.86
CA SER A 30 13.65 -30.30 17.83
C SER A 30 14.64 -29.51 18.69
N SER A 31 15.06 -30.19 19.76
CA SER A 31 16.01 -29.82 20.80
C SER A 31 17.39 -29.43 20.29
N LEU A 32 18.00 -28.36 20.80
CA LEU A 32 19.46 -28.20 20.78
C LEU A 32 19.99 -27.55 22.06
N THR A 33 20.83 -28.30 22.75
CA THR A 33 21.60 -27.94 23.95
C THR A 33 22.79 -27.05 23.60
N PRO A 34 23.34 -26.24 24.54
CA PRO A 34 24.53 -25.42 24.28
C PRO A 34 25.79 -26.28 24.37
N ARG A 35 26.59 -26.35 23.29
CA ARG A 35 27.90 -27.01 23.27
C ARG A 35 29.03 -26.05 23.70
N PRO A 36 30.05 -26.54 24.43
CA PRO A 36 31.13 -25.72 24.96
C PRO A 36 32.15 -25.31 23.89
N ARG A 37 32.70 -24.11 24.07
CA ARG A 37 33.73 -23.46 23.23
C ARG A 37 35.01 -24.31 23.20
N SER A 38 35.42 -24.75 22.02
CA SER A 38 36.75 -25.34 21.79
C SER A 38 37.68 -24.36 21.08
N ALA A 39 38.94 -24.39 21.51
CA ALA A 39 39.99 -23.43 21.20
C ALA A 39 40.37 -23.38 19.72
N LEU A 40 40.60 -22.15 19.25
CA LEU A 40 41.13 -21.79 17.94
C LEU A 40 42.45 -22.54 17.65
N ARG A 41 42.44 -23.46 16.68
CA ARG A 41 43.68 -23.98 16.09
C ARG A 41 44.19 -22.98 15.06
N ARG A 42 45.32 -22.34 15.36
CA ARG A 42 46.09 -21.53 14.40
C ARG A 42 46.56 -22.41 13.23
N THR A 43 46.28 -21.98 12.00
CA THR A 43 46.91 -22.50 10.78
C THR A 43 48.39 -22.10 10.75
N PRO A 44 49.31 -23.00 10.35
CA PRO A 44 50.73 -22.67 10.23
C PRO A 44 50.93 -21.68 9.08
N LEU A 45 51.75 -20.65 9.32
CA LEU A 45 52.19 -19.67 8.33
C LEU A 45 53.03 -20.37 7.26
N GLY A 46 52.37 -20.75 6.17
CA GLY A 46 53.01 -21.20 4.94
C GLY A 46 53.71 -20.04 4.23
N ILE A 47 54.90 -20.34 3.72
CA ILE A 47 55.81 -19.52 2.91
C ILE A 47 55.05 -18.65 1.89
N ARG A 48 55.35 -17.35 1.87
CA ARG A 48 54.78 -16.35 0.96
C ARG A 48 55.14 -16.67 -0.50
N GLY A 49 54.29 -17.42 -1.18
CA GLY A 49 54.22 -17.42 -2.64
C GLY A 49 53.61 -16.10 -3.10
N ARG A 50 54.33 -15.33 -3.93
CA ARG A 50 53.82 -14.07 -4.50
C ARG A 50 52.75 -14.40 -5.54
N CYS A 51 51.48 -14.43 -5.14
CA CYS A 51 50.36 -14.53 -6.06
C CYS A 51 50.09 -13.16 -6.70
N ASN A 52 50.71 -12.90 -7.86
CA ASN A 52 50.31 -11.81 -8.75
C ASN A 52 48.99 -12.15 -9.50
N SER A 53 47.98 -12.65 -8.80
CA SER A 53 46.63 -12.73 -9.34
C SER A 53 45.94 -11.40 -9.07
N GLY A 54 46.06 -10.47 -10.00
CA GLY A 54 45.21 -9.28 -10.01
C GLY A 54 43.74 -9.71 -9.95
N PHE A 55 42.96 -9.07 -9.08
CA PHE A 55 41.52 -9.29 -8.97
C PHE A 55 40.88 -9.03 -10.34
N LYS A 56 40.40 -10.10 -11.00
CA LYS A 56 39.60 -9.97 -12.20
C LYS A 56 38.17 -9.67 -11.77
N SER A 57 37.80 -8.39 -11.83
CA SER A 57 36.43 -7.96 -11.57
C SER A 57 35.48 -8.65 -12.55
N PRO A 58 34.36 -9.25 -12.11
CA PRO A 58 33.34 -9.82 -13.00
C PRO A 58 32.68 -8.78 -13.92
N VAL A 59 32.87 -7.50 -13.64
CA VAL A 59 32.39 -6.41 -14.48
C VAL A 59 33.40 -6.18 -15.59
N GLN A 60 33.05 -6.60 -16.81
CA GLN A 60 33.80 -6.26 -18.02
C GLN A 60 33.79 -4.73 -18.17
N SER A 61 34.94 -4.08 -17.98
CA SER A 61 35.10 -2.69 -18.39
C SER A 61 35.20 -2.67 -19.92
N PRO A 62 34.29 -2.00 -20.65
CA PRO A 62 34.34 -1.96 -22.09
C PRO A 62 35.64 -1.27 -22.52
N SER A 63 36.37 -1.92 -23.43
CA SER A 63 37.54 -1.32 -24.07
C SER A 63 37.11 -0.06 -24.80
N VAL A 64 37.62 1.09 -24.36
CA VAL A 64 37.59 2.36 -25.09
C VAL A 64 38.32 2.13 -26.41
N GLY A 65 37.59 1.98 -27.52
CA GLY A 65 38.19 1.60 -28.80
C GLY A 65 37.31 1.83 -30.01
N GLU A 66 36.21 1.07 -30.20
CA GLU A 66 35.64 0.97 -31.56
C GLU A 66 34.09 0.97 -31.65
N SER A 67 33.35 1.37 -30.61
CA SER A 67 31.86 1.37 -30.65
C SER A 67 31.16 2.67 -30.26
N SER A 68 31.89 3.74 -29.93
CA SER A 68 31.30 5.00 -29.44
C SER A 68 30.33 5.65 -30.44
N ALA A 69 30.70 5.72 -31.73
CA ALA A 69 29.85 6.34 -32.76
C ALA A 69 28.61 5.48 -33.12
N ALA A 70 28.74 4.15 -33.12
CA ALA A 70 27.62 3.25 -33.37
C ALA A 70 26.63 3.24 -32.20
N HIS A 71 27.14 3.34 -30.96
CA HIS A 71 26.32 3.48 -29.77
C HIS A 71 25.59 4.84 -29.74
N ASP A 72 26.27 5.93 -30.09
CA ASP A 72 25.69 7.26 -30.18
C ASP A 72 24.59 7.33 -31.25
N GLY A 73 24.81 6.73 -32.43
CA GLY A 73 23.79 6.62 -33.48
C GLY A 73 22.59 5.73 -33.07
N ASN A 74 22.81 4.70 -32.26
CA ASN A 74 21.72 3.89 -31.71
C ASN A 74 20.89 4.68 -30.68
N LEU A 75 21.56 5.42 -29.79
CA LEU A 75 20.91 6.31 -28.84
C LEU A 75 20.12 7.42 -29.53
N GLN A 76 20.68 8.01 -30.61
CA GLN A 76 19.99 9.02 -31.40
C GLN A 76 18.71 8.47 -32.06
N ARG A 77 18.74 7.24 -32.58
CA ARG A 77 17.53 6.57 -33.09
C ARG A 77 16.51 6.32 -31.98
N GLU A 78 16.94 5.83 -30.84
CA GLU A 78 16.05 5.60 -29.70
C GLU A 78 15.40 6.90 -29.21
N ILE A 79 16.15 8.00 -29.18
CA ILE A 79 15.61 9.33 -28.86
C ILE A 79 14.57 9.78 -29.90
N LEU A 80 14.81 9.53 -31.19
CA LEU A 80 13.83 9.85 -32.24
C LEU A 80 12.56 9.01 -32.08
N ASP A 81 12.69 7.70 -31.90
CA ASP A 81 11.55 6.80 -31.70
C ASP A 81 10.74 7.17 -30.44
N LEU A 82 11.42 7.59 -29.35
CA LEU A 82 10.76 8.04 -28.13
C LEU A 82 10.01 9.36 -28.34
N LYS A 83 10.57 10.29 -29.11
CA LYS A 83 9.89 11.55 -29.47
C LYS A 83 8.67 11.32 -30.35
N ASP A 84 8.75 10.41 -31.32
CA ASP A 84 7.60 10.07 -32.15
C ASP A 84 6.48 9.43 -31.31
N LYS A 85 6.83 8.58 -30.34
CA LYS A 85 5.87 8.02 -29.37
C LYS A 85 5.26 9.10 -28.48
N GLU A 86 6.07 10.05 -28.00
CA GLU A 86 5.59 11.18 -27.19
C GLU A 86 4.54 12.01 -27.96
N VAL A 87 4.81 12.33 -29.23
CA VAL A 87 3.85 13.04 -30.09
C VAL A 87 2.58 12.23 -30.31
N SER A 88 2.70 10.93 -30.59
CA SER A 88 1.54 10.06 -30.77
C SER A 88 0.66 10.01 -29.51
N LEU A 89 1.27 9.87 -28.33
CA LEU A 89 0.55 9.82 -27.05
C LEU A 89 -0.09 11.16 -26.71
N ASN A 90 0.59 12.27 -26.96
CA ASN A 90 0.01 13.60 -26.73
C ASN A 90 -1.21 13.85 -27.63
N ASN A 91 -1.18 13.41 -28.89
CA ASN A 91 -2.35 13.51 -29.78
C ASN A 91 -3.53 12.67 -29.28
N GLU A 92 -3.27 11.46 -28.73
CA GLU A 92 -4.30 10.61 -28.14
C GLU A 92 -4.90 11.25 -26.88
N ILE A 93 -4.08 11.87 -26.04
CA ILE A 93 -4.52 12.62 -24.86
C ILE A 93 -5.40 13.80 -25.28
N GLU A 94 -4.95 14.62 -26.25
CA GLU A 94 -5.73 15.75 -26.76
C GLU A 94 -7.08 15.31 -27.35
N GLN A 95 -7.12 14.17 -28.03
CA GLN A 95 -8.37 13.61 -28.54
C GLN A 95 -9.31 13.20 -27.40
N LEU A 96 -8.81 12.50 -26.39
CA LEU A 96 -9.60 12.08 -25.23
C LEU A 96 -10.13 13.27 -24.42
N GLU A 97 -9.31 14.31 -24.23
CA GLU A 97 -9.73 15.54 -23.59
C GLU A 97 -10.80 16.30 -24.41
N ALA A 98 -10.65 16.32 -25.75
CA ALA A 98 -11.65 16.93 -26.64
C ALA A 98 -12.99 16.18 -26.66
N GLU A 99 -12.96 14.85 -26.46
CA GLU A 99 -14.14 14.01 -26.26
C GLU A 99 -14.78 14.19 -24.86
N GLY A 100 -14.12 14.95 -23.96
CA GLY A 100 -14.61 15.28 -22.62
C GLY A 100 -14.20 14.30 -21.54
N TYR A 101 -13.25 13.40 -21.81
CA TYR A 101 -12.74 12.47 -20.80
C TYR A 101 -11.68 13.16 -19.93
N CYS A 102 -12.11 13.78 -18.83
CA CYS A 102 -11.20 14.32 -17.82
C CYS A 102 -11.22 13.46 -16.54
N VAL A 103 -10.04 13.17 -15.99
CA VAL A 103 -9.90 12.37 -14.76
C VAL A 103 -10.59 13.04 -13.57
N GLU A 104 -10.56 14.38 -13.51
CA GLU A 104 -11.21 15.16 -12.47
C GLU A 104 -12.74 15.07 -12.53
N GLU A 105 -13.32 14.81 -13.70
CA GLU A 105 -14.76 14.60 -13.83
C GLU A 105 -15.16 13.22 -13.29
N LEU A 106 -14.34 12.21 -13.55
CA LEU A 106 -14.57 10.86 -13.04
C LEU A 106 -14.51 10.82 -11.51
N ASP A 107 -13.51 11.45 -10.89
CA ASP A 107 -13.40 11.53 -9.44
C ASP A 107 -14.58 12.29 -8.80
N LYS A 108 -15.08 13.35 -9.46
CA LYS A 108 -16.29 14.06 -9.02
C LYS A 108 -17.51 13.13 -9.08
N HIS A 109 -17.67 12.36 -10.16
CA HIS A 109 -18.81 11.46 -10.31
C HIS A 109 -18.79 10.33 -9.28
N ILE A 110 -17.60 9.77 -8.99
CA ILE A 110 -17.40 8.77 -7.94
C ILE A 110 -17.77 9.36 -6.57
N SER A 111 -17.32 10.58 -6.28
CA SER A 111 -17.62 11.27 -5.03
C SER A 111 -19.12 11.52 -4.86
N LEU A 112 -19.79 11.99 -5.91
CA LEU A 112 -21.24 12.23 -5.90
C LEU A 112 -22.04 10.94 -5.72
N LEU A 113 -21.61 9.82 -6.32
CA LEU A 113 -22.24 8.51 -6.11
C LEU A 113 -22.12 8.05 -4.66
N HIS A 114 -20.95 8.23 -4.04
CA HIS A 114 -20.78 7.90 -2.63
C HIS A 114 -21.65 8.78 -1.73
N GLU A 115 -21.66 10.10 -1.96
CA GLU A 115 -22.49 11.02 -1.18
C GLU A 115 -23.99 10.73 -1.33
N TYR A 116 -24.45 10.46 -2.56
CA TYR A 116 -25.83 10.03 -2.82
C TYR A 116 -26.16 8.73 -2.09
N ASN A 117 -25.31 7.71 -2.19
CA ASN A 117 -25.55 6.41 -1.55
C ASN A 117 -25.56 6.53 -0.02
N GLU A 118 -24.63 7.29 0.57
CA GLU A 118 -24.61 7.53 2.02
C GLU A 118 -25.89 8.21 2.51
N LEU A 119 -26.37 9.21 1.76
CA LEU A 119 -27.62 9.89 2.08
C LEU A 119 -28.83 8.96 1.91
N LYS A 120 -28.87 8.19 0.82
CA LYS A 120 -29.92 7.21 0.53
C LYS A 120 -30.00 6.15 1.63
N ASP A 121 -28.87 5.56 2.02
CA ASP A 121 -28.79 4.54 3.06
C ASP A 121 -29.23 5.09 4.42
N THR A 122 -28.81 6.31 4.75
CA THR A 122 -29.25 7.00 5.96
C THR A 122 -30.76 7.24 5.94
N GLY A 123 -31.29 7.71 4.82
CA GLY A 123 -32.73 7.92 4.61
C GLY A 123 -33.53 6.63 4.77
N GLN A 124 -33.06 5.53 4.13
CA GLN A 124 -33.68 4.21 4.24
C GLN A 124 -33.65 3.67 5.66
N MET A 125 -32.54 3.83 6.38
CA MET A 125 -32.44 3.45 7.78
C MET A 125 -33.49 4.19 8.63
N LEU A 126 -33.67 5.49 8.41
CA LEU A 126 -34.66 6.30 9.12
C LEU A 126 -36.09 5.88 8.76
N LEU A 127 -36.38 5.68 7.47
CA LEU A 127 -37.66 5.17 6.97
C LEU A 127 -38.00 3.80 7.56
N GLY A 128 -37.04 2.87 7.62
CA GLY A 128 -37.22 1.56 8.22
C GLY A 128 -37.56 1.66 9.72
N ARG A 129 -36.88 2.53 10.47
CA ARG A 129 -37.22 2.78 11.88
C ARG A 129 -38.59 3.43 12.04
N LEU A 130 -38.92 4.39 11.18
CA LEU A 130 -40.21 5.08 11.19
C LEU A 130 -41.37 4.11 10.89
N ALA A 131 -41.19 3.20 9.94
CA ALA A 131 -42.16 2.16 9.60
C ALA A 131 -42.45 1.27 10.81
N VAL A 132 -41.41 0.82 11.51
CA VAL A 132 -41.54 0.01 12.73
C VAL A 132 -42.30 0.77 13.82
N LEU A 133 -41.98 2.05 14.04
CA LEU A 133 -42.64 2.86 15.08
C LEU A 133 -44.11 3.14 14.77
N ARG A 134 -44.46 3.35 13.49
CA ARG A 134 -45.84 3.57 13.05
C ARG A 134 -46.62 2.26 12.87
N GLY A 135 -45.95 1.11 12.83
CA GLY A 135 -46.56 -0.17 12.53
C GLY A 135 -47.08 -0.30 11.10
N VAL A 136 -46.55 0.51 10.18
CA VAL A 136 -46.89 0.49 8.75
C VAL A 136 -45.76 -0.17 7.96
N THR A 137 -46.02 -0.58 6.73
CA THR A 137 -44.95 -1.13 5.89
C THR A 137 -44.10 0.00 5.32
N THR A 138 -42.84 -0.29 5.04
CA THR A 138 -41.94 0.68 4.40
C THR A 138 -42.49 1.15 3.05
N LYS A 139 -43.20 0.27 2.30
CA LYS A 139 -43.83 0.62 1.03
C LYS A 139 -44.92 1.69 1.16
N ASP A 140 -45.69 1.64 2.25
CA ASP A 140 -46.73 2.65 2.52
C ASP A 140 -46.11 4.02 2.78
N LEU A 141 -44.97 4.07 3.46
CA LEU A 141 -44.24 5.32 3.68
C LEU A 141 -43.64 5.87 2.39
N TYR A 142 -43.15 5.03 1.49
CA TYR A 142 -42.67 5.49 0.19
C TYR A 142 -43.78 6.19 -0.60
N ALA A 143 -44.99 5.62 -0.62
CA ALA A 143 -46.15 6.26 -1.25
C ALA A 143 -46.56 7.57 -0.54
N GLU A 144 -46.48 7.62 0.80
CA GLU A 144 -46.79 8.82 1.59
C GLU A 144 -45.80 9.97 1.33
N PHE A 145 -44.51 9.67 1.15
CA PHE A 145 -43.46 10.64 0.91
C PHE A 145 -43.16 10.90 -0.58
N GLY A 146 -43.88 10.23 -1.50
CA GLY A 146 -43.68 10.38 -2.94
C GLY A 146 -42.33 9.84 -3.43
N LEU A 147 -41.86 8.75 -2.82
CA LEU A 147 -40.62 8.06 -3.17
C LEU A 147 -40.89 6.87 -4.08
N ASP A 148 -40.04 6.69 -5.09
CA ASP A 148 -40.06 5.52 -5.97
C ASP A 148 -39.24 4.36 -5.38
N LEU A 149 -39.70 3.13 -5.62
CA LEU A 149 -39.03 1.92 -5.14
C LEU A 149 -37.91 1.44 -6.07
N ASP A 150 -37.85 1.98 -7.28
CA ASP A 150 -36.93 1.56 -8.35
C ASP A 150 -35.69 2.48 -8.47
N ASP A 151 -35.58 3.49 -7.60
CA ASP A 151 -34.42 4.40 -7.48
C ASP A 151 -33.21 3.71 -6.84
#